data_AF-A0A2V5PNN7-F1
#
_entry.id   AF-A0A2V5PNN7-F1
#
_cell.length_a   1.000
_cell.length_b   1.000
_cell.length_c   1.000
_cell.angle_alpha   90.00
_cell.angle_beta   90.00
_cell.angle_gamma   90.00
#
_symmetry.space_group_name_H-M   'P 1'
#
loop_
_entity.id
_entity.type
_entity.pdbx_description
1 polymer ?
#
loop_
_entity_poly.entity_id
_entity_poly.type
_entity_poly.pdbx_seq_one_letter_code
_entity_poly.pdbx_strand_id
1 'polypeptide(L)' 'MLERFFRLSENQTNARTELLAGVTTFVTMAYIIFVQPAVLSGAMFGKPTGMDFGAVTTATCLSA' A
#
# COMPACT_ATOMS: atom_id res chain seq x y z
N MET A 1 -4.46 -0.93 -27.21
CA MET A 1 -4.87 -2.11 -26.42
C MET A 1 -5.45 -1.73 -25.07
N LEU A 2 -4.74 -0.96 -24.23
CA LEU A 2 -5.25 -0.49 -22.92
C LEU A 2 -6.60 0.22 -23.00
N GLU A 3 -6.78 1.12 -23.98
CA GLU A 3 -8.05 1.82 -24.22
C GLU A 3 -9.23 0.90 -24.51
N ARG A 4 -8.99 -0.23 -25.19
CA ARG A 4 -10.04 -1.18 -25.57
C ARG A 4 -10.39 -2.14 -24.43
N PHE A 5 -9.43 -2.42 -23.55
CA PHE A 5 -9.62 -3.25 -22.35
C PHE A 5 -10.27 -2.47 -21.19
N PHE A 6 -9.82 -1.23 -20.95
CA PHE A 6 -10.28 -0.39 -19.83
C PHE A 6 -11.32 0.67 -20.22
N ARG A 7 -11.64 0.78 -21.52
CA ARG A 7 -12.66 1.72 -22.05
C ARG A 7 -12.46 3.16 -21.58
N LEU A 8 -11.20 3.59 -21.54
CA LEU A 8 -10.77 4.91 -21.05
C LEU A 8 -11.59 6.06 -21.66
N SER A 9 -11.81 6.02 -22.98
CA SER A 9 -12.59 7.04 -23.68
C SER A 9 -14.11 7.00 -23.36
N GLU A 10 -14.69 5.84 -23.03
CA GLU A 10 -16.09 5.77 -22.57
C GLU A 10 -16.23 6.30 -21.14
N ASN A 11 -15.20 6.09 -20.31
CA ASN A 11 -15.11 6.61 -18.95
C ASN A 11 -14.63 8.07 -18.88
N GLN A 12 -14.38 8.72 -20.02
CA GLN A 12 -13.84 10.09 -20.11
C GLN A 12 -12.51 10.27 -19.35
N THR A 13 -11.68 9.21 -19.25
CA THR A 13 -10.37 9.25 -18.58
C THR A 13 -9.22 8.95 -19.54
N ASN A 14 -8.00 9.30 -19.12
CA ASN A 14 -6.78 9.09 -19.90
C ASN A 14 -5.83 8.16 -19.13
N ALA A 15 -5.01 7.39 -19.84
CA ALA A 15 -4.06 6.45 -19.23
C ALA A 15 -3.13 7.12 -18.20
N ARG A 16 -2.75 8.39 -18.41
CA ARG A 16 -1.95 9.16 -17.45
C ARG A 16 -2.69 9.38 -16.13
N THR A 17 -3.99 9.68 -16.19
CA THR A 17 -4.85 9.92 -15.03
C THR A 17 -5.04 8.63 -14.24
N GLU A 18 -5.36 7.53 -14.92
CA GLU A 18 -5.51 6.21 -14.29
C GLU A 18 -4.22 5.73 -13.63
N LEU A 19 -3.07 5.93 -14.27
CA LEU A 19 -1.78 5.59 -13.69
C LEU A 19 -1.54 6.39 -12.41
N LEU A 20 -1.79 7.70 -12.43
CA LEU A 20 -1.59 8.56 -11.27
C LEU A 20 -2.55 8.19 -10.12
N ALA A 21 -3.82 7.92 -10.45
CA ALA A 21 -4.83 7.48 -9.50
C ALA A 21 -4.43 6.13 -8.88
N GLY A 22 -4.04 5.16 -9.72
CA GLY A 22 -3.57 3.85 -9.27
C GLY A 22 -2.34 3.93 -8.38
N VAL A 23 -1.34 4.74 -8.73
CA VAL A 23 -0.16 4.98 -7.89
C VAL A 23 -0.56 5.63 -6.56
N THR A 24 -1.46 6.61 -6.58
CA THR A 24 -1.92 7.29 -5.36
C THR A 24 -2.64 6.31 -4.43
N THR A 25 -3.55 5.49 -4.96
CA THR A 25 -4.24 4.45 -4.19
C THR A 25 -3.26 3.40 -3.66
N PHE A 26 -2.31 2.97 -4.49
CA PHE A 26 -1.28 2.01 -4.10
C PHE A 26 -0.45 2.53 -2.94
N VAL A 27 0.06 3.75 -3.02
CA VAL A 27 0.86 4.37 -1.95
C VAL A 27 0.04 4.53 -0.67
N THR A 28 -1.24 4.86 -0.79
CA THR A 28 -2.16 4.97 0.35
C THR A 28 -2.29 3.65 1.11
N MET A 29 -2.33 2.50 0.43
CA MET A 29 -2.36 1.19 1.10
C MET A 29 -0.96 0.72 1.51
N ALA A 30 0.08 1.01 0.71
CA ALA A 30 1.46 0.61 0.98
C ALA A 30 2.00 1.18 2.29
N TYR A 31 1.48 2.31 2.77
CA TYR A 31 1.84 2.86 4.08
C TYR A 31 1.61 1.85 5.23
N ILE A 32 0.61 0.96 5.11
CA ILE A 32 0.26 -0.05 6.12
C ILE A 32 1.42 -1.04 6.33
N ILE A 33 2.17 -1.35 5.27
CA ILE A 33 3.31 -2.28 5.28
C ILE A 33 4.41 -1.79 6.24
N PHE A 34 4.53 -0.48 6.45
CA PHE A 34 5.54 0.09 7.34
C PHE A 34 4.97 0.51 8.69
N VAL A 35 3.76 1.07 8.70
CA VAL A 35 3.18 1.64 9.93
C VAL A 35 2.69 0.57 10.89
N GLN A 36 2.01 -0.48 10.42
CA GLN A 36 1.58 -1.54 11.35
C GLN A 36 2.75 -2.26 12.02
N PRO A 37 3.82 -2.65 11.31
CA PRO A 37 5.03 -3.20 11.94
C PRO A 37 5.72 -2.25 12.92
N ALA A 38 5.79 -0.95 12.59
CA ALA A 38 6.38 0.05 13.48
C ALA A 38 5.57 0.24 14.78
N VAL A 39 4.24 0.16 14.68
CA VAL A 39 3.31 0.16 15.83
C VAL A 39 3.48 -1.11 16.66
N LEU A 40 3.45 -2.30 16.03
CA LEU A 40 3.51 -3.59 16.74
C LEU A 40 4.88 -3.82 17.39
N SER A 41 5.98 -3.56 16.70
CA SER A 41 7.34 -3.68 17.26
C SER A 41 7.63 -2.68 18.39
N GLY A 42 6.76 -1.67 18.57
CA GLY A 42 6.93 -0.61 19.54
C GLY A 42 8.03 0.39 19.20
N ALA A 43 8.67 0.24 18.03
CA ALA A 43 9.65 1.18 17.49
C ALA A 43 9.05 2.59 17.33
N MET A 44 7.76 2.69 17.02
CA MET A 44 7.06 3.97 16.87
C MET A 44 6.84 4.70 18.21
N PHE A 45 6.75 3.99 19.33
CA PHE A 45 6.45 4.56 20.65
C PHE A 45 7.68 4.63 21.57
N GLY A 46 8.88 4.29 21.06
CA GLY A 46 10.12 4.27 21.85
C GLY A 46 10.16 3.20 22.94
N LYS A 47 9.25 2.21 22.90
CA LYS A 47 9.15 1.11 23.85
C LYS A 47 9.20 -0.22 23.07
N PRO A 48 10.31 -0.96 23.11
CA PRO A 48 10.39 -2.23 22.41
C PRO A 48 9.40 -3.22 23.02
N THR A 49 8.50 -3.76 22.20
CA THR A 49 7.51 -4.78 22.61
C THR A 49 8.10 -6.19 22.62
N GLY A 50 9.34 -6.35 22.13
CA GLY A 50 10.01 -7.64 21.97
C GLY A 50 9.60 -8.40 20.70
N MET A 51 8.72 -7.86 19.87
CA MET A 51 8.40 -8.43 18.56
C MET A 51 9.41 -8.01 17.49
N ASP A 52 9.93 -8.99 16.76
CA ASP A 52 10.84 -8.76 15.63
C ASP A 52 10.12 -8.00 14.52
N PHE A 53 10.71 -6.89 14.07
CA PHE A 53 10.13 -6.00 13.05
C PHE A 53 9.91 -6.73 11.72
N GLY A 54 10.84 -7.60 11.32
CA GLY A 54 10.73 -8.38 10.09
C GLY A 54 9.55 -9.35 10.15
N ALA A 55 9.43 -10.11 11.24
CA ALA A 55 8.35 -11.07 11.45
C ALA A 55 6.97 -10.40 11.40
N VAL A 56 6.78 -9.27 12.08
CA VAL A 56 5.50 -8.54 12.05
C VAL A 56 5.23 -7.87 10.70
N THR A 57 6.27 -7.47 9.97
CA THR A 57 6.15 -6.97 8.58
C THR A 57 5.65 -8.08 7.66
N THR A 58 6.26 -9.26 7.70
CA THR A 58 5.83 -10.40 6.88
C THR A 58 4.41 -10.82 7.24
N ALA A 59 4.07 -10.91 8.53
CA ALA A 59 2.71 -11.24 8.97
C ALA A 59 1.68 -10.21 8.48
N THR A 60 2.01 -8.91 8.55
CA THR A 60 1.15 -7.83 8.03
C THR A 60 0.92 -7.98 6.54
N CYS A 61 1.99 -8.20 5.76
CA CYS A 61 1.90 -8.39 4.31
C CYS A 61 1.11 -9.64 3.92
N LEU A 62 1.13 -10.69 4.75
CA LEU A 62 0.39 -11.93 4.50
C LEU A 62 -1.12 -11.80 4.82
N SER A 63 -1.45 -10.90 5.75
CA SER A 63 -2.83 -10.69 6.23
C SER A 63 -3.63 -9.64 5.47
N ALA A 64 -2.94 -8.71 4.80
CA ALA A 64 -3.53 -7.63 4.01
C ALA A 64 -3.97 -8.13 2.63
#